data_AF-A0A3M1NZZ6-F1
#
_entry.id   AF-A0A3M1NZZ6-F1
#
_cell.length_a   1.000
_cell.length_b   1.000
_cell.length_c   1.000
_cell.angle_alpha   90.00
_cell.angle_beta   90.00
_cell.angle_gamma   90.00
#
_symmetry.space_group_name_H-M   'P 1'
#
loop_
_entity.id
_entity.type
_entity.pdbx_description
1 polymer ?
#
loop_
_entity_poly.entity_id
_entity_poly.type
_entity_poly.pdbx_seq_one_letter_code
_entity_poly.pdbx_strand_id
1 'polypeptide(L)' 'VQTTVSVKDGETVVIGGLIKENETKNVDKVWLLGDIPLLGYLFRHTSTKKEKTDLLIFITTKIMPNS' A
#
# COMPACT_ATOMS: atom_id res chain seq x y z
N VAL A 1 19.53 1.84 -12.25
CA VAL A 1 18.53 2.86 -12.65
C VAL A 1 19.05 4.22 -12.20
N GLN A 2 19.31 5.13 -13.14
CA GLN A 2 19.60 6.54 -12.87
C GLN A 2 18.39 7.35 -13.32
N THR A 3 17.82 8.15 -12.42
CA THR A 3 16.72 9.07 -12.73
C THR A 3 17.26 10.48 -12.64
N THR A 4 17.20 11.23 -13.74
CA THR A 4 17.58 12.65 -13.79
C THR A 4 16.33 13.51 -13.66
N VAL A 5 16.30 14.39 -12.67
CA VAL A 5 15.17 15.32 -12.42
C VAL A 5 15.71 16.74 -12.41
N SER A 6 15.04 17.64 -13.14
CA SER A 6 15.39 19.06 -13.23
C SER A 6 14.44 19.86 -12.34
N VAL A 7 15.00 20.57 -11.37
CA VAL A 7 14.26 21.32 -10.33
C VAL A 7 14.84 22.73 -10.20
N LYS A 8 13.99 23.72 -9.92
CA LYS A 8 14.46 25.08 -9.66
C LYS A 8 14.94 25.22 -8.22
N ASP A 9 15.80 26.19 -7.99
CA ASP A 9 16.32 26.50 -6.67
C ASP A 9 15.19 26.82 -5.67
N GLY A 10 15.23 26.18 -4.51
CA GLY A 10 14.25 26.37 -3.43
C GLY A 10 12.91 25.64 -3.63
N GLU A 11 12.67 24.98 -4.77
CA GLU A 11 11.44 24.21 -4.98
C GLU A 11 11.55 22.80 -4.38
N THR A 12 10.44 22.30 -3.83
CA THR A 12 10.31 20.89 -3.39
C THR A 12 9.59 20.11 -4.46
N VAL A 13 10.19 19.03 -4.94
CA VAL A 13 9.61 18.16 -5.96
C VAL A 13 9.39 16.76 -5.42
N VAL A 14 8.30 16.13 -5.85
CA VAL A 14 8.03 14.71 -5.61
C VAL A 14 8.72 13.92 -6.71
N ILE A 15 9.72 13.14 -6.33
CA ILE A 15 10.49 12.34 -7.30
C ILE A 15 9.89 10.95 -7.47
N GLY A 16 9.12 10.51 -6.48
CA GLY A 16 8.42 9.25 -6.54
C GLY A 16 7.74 8.88 -5.25
N GLY A 17 7.11 7.72 -5.27
CA GLY A 17 6.43 7.11 -4.16
C GLY A 17 6.12 5.66 -4.46
N LEU A 18 5.70 4.93 -3.42
CA LEU A 18 5.24 3.56 -3.54
C LEU A 18 3.89 3.46 -2.85
N ILE A 19 2.87 3.13 -3.61
CA ILE A 19 1.57 2.73 -3.07
C ILE A 19 1.56 1.21 -3.06
N LYS A 20 1.47 0.63 -1.86
CA LYS A 20 1.34 -0.81 -1.68
C LYS A 20 -0.02 -1.11 -1.06
N GLU A 21 -0.75 -2.00 -1.69
CA GLU A 21 -2.00 -2.54 -1.18
C GLU A 21 -1.85 -4.06 -1.01
N ASN A 22 -2.13 -4.54 0.19
CA ASN A 22 -2.15 -5.96 0.53
C ASN A 22 -3.54 -6.33 1.02
N GLU A 23 -4.17 -7.30 0.34
CA GLU A 23 -5.45 -7.87 0.77
C GLU A 23 -5.23 -9.34 1.16
N THR A 24 -5.48 -9.64 2.43
CA THR A 24 -5.40 -10.99 2.97
C THR A 24 -6.81 -11.45 3.31
N LYS A 25 -7.26 -12.53 2.66
CA LYS A 25 -8.57 -13.14 2.91
C LYS A 25 -8.40 -14.48 3.61
N ASN A 26 -8.79 -14.55 4.87
CA ASN A 26 -8.82 -15.77 5.66
C ASN A 26 -10.25 -16.29 5.71
N VAL A 27 -10.43 -17.58 5.44
CA VAL A 27 -11.72 -18.26 5.46
C VAL A 27 -11.62 -19.46 6.38
N ASP A 28 -12.14 -19.31 7.59
CA ASP A 28 -12.21 -20.38 8.58
C ASP A 28 -13.59 -21.04 8.47
N LYS A 29 -13.62 -22.34 8.15
CA LYS A 29 -14.86 -23.13 8.05
C LYS A 29 -14.79 -24.41 8.87
N VAL A 30 -15.90 -24.78 9.51
CA VAL A 30 -16.02 -26.08 10.20
C VAL A 30 -16.18 -27.19 9.16
N TRP A 31 -15.30 -28.21 9.21
CA TRP A 31 -15.20 -29.29 8.22
C TRP A 31 -16.51 -30.04 7.93
N LEU A 32 -17.41 -30.16 8.90
CA LEU A 32 -18.63 -30.98 8.77
C LEU A 32 -19.90 -30.19 8.36
N LEU A 33 -20.00 -28.90 8.71
CA LEU A 33 -21.20 -28.07 8.47
C LEU A 33 -20.97 -26.96 7.42
N GLY A 34 -19.71 -26.75 6.99
CA GLY A 34 -19.32 -25.65 6.11
C GLY A 34 -19.90 -25.71 4.69
N ASP A 35 -20.39 -26.88 4.26
CA ASP A 35 -20.90 -27.10 2.90
C ASP A 35 -22.43 -27.31 2.86
N ILE A 36 -23.15 -27.15 3.98
CA ILE A 36 -24.62 -27.22 4.01
C ILE A 36 -25.19 -25.95 3.34
N PRO A 37 -25.88 -26.06 2.19
CA PRO A 37 -26.56 -24.92 1.59
C PRO A 37 -27.61 -24.39 2.58
N LEU A 38 -27.68 -23.07 2.75
CA LEU A 38 -28.52 -22.31 3.70
C LEU A 38 -27.93 -22.06 5.10
N LEU A 39 -27.16 -22.99 5.68
CA LEU A 39 -26.57 -22.83 7.04
C LEU A 39 -25.07 -22.57 7.04
N GLY A 40 -24.36 -22.85 5.94
CA GLY A 40 -22.89 -22.73 5.84
C GLY A 40 -22.33 -21.32 6.11
N TYR A 41 -23.13 -20.25 5.96
CA TYR A 41 -22.72 -18.88 6.31
C TYR A 41 -22.66 -18.63 7.82
N LEU A 42 -23.44 -19.34 8.65
CA LEU A 42 -23.36 -19.24 10.12
C LEU A 42 -22.16 -20.00 10.68
N PHE A 43 -21.65 -21.01 9.95
CA PHE A 43 -20.54 -21.88 10.37
C PHE A 43 -19.22 -21.59 9.63
N ARG A 44 -19.15 -20.45 8.94
CA ARG A 44 -17.94 -19.96 8.26
C ARG A 44 -17.63 -18.54 8.71
N HIS A 45 -16.43 -18.32 9.23
CA HIS A 45 -15.90 -16.99 9.48
C HIS A 45 -15.02 -16.59 8.30
N THR A 46 -15.32 -15.44 7.69
CA THR A 46 -14.46 -14.85 6.67
C THR A 46 -13.91 -13.55 7.23
N SER A 47 -12.59 -13.47 7.36
CA SER A 47 -11.89 -12.27 7.78
C SER A 47 -11.11 -11.73 6.59
N THR A 48 -11.44 -10.52 6.17
CA THR A 48 -10.72 -9.79 5.13
C THR A 48 -9.91 -8.69 5.81
N LYS A 49 -8.58 -8.77 5.71
CA LYS A 49 -7.68 -7.73 6.17
C LYS A 49 -7.15 -6.97 4.95
N LYS A 50 -7.37 -5.66 4.92
CA LYS A 50 -6.80 -4.77 3.90
C LYS A 50 -5.78 -3.86 4.55
N GLU A 51 -4.56 -3.87 4.02
CA GLU A 51 -3.47 -3.00 4.46
C GLU A 51 -3.03 -2.13 3.29
N LYS A 52 -3.11 -0.82 3.47
CA LYS A 52 -2.64 0.17 2.50
C LYS A 52 -1.46 0.92 3.09
N THR A 53 -0.38 1.04 2.31
CA THR A 53 0.83 1.76 2.68
C THR A 53 1.17 2.74 1.56
N ASP A 54 1.18 4.03 1.90
CA ASP A 54 1.53 5.12 1.00
C ASP A 54 2.90 5.69 1.40
N LEU A 55 3.90 5.53 0.54
CA LEU A 55 5.24 6.08 0.71
C LEU A 55 5.47 7.19 -0.31
N LEU A 56 6.00 8.33 0.12
CA LEU A 56 6.31 9.48 -0.74
C LEU A 56 7.74 9.95 -0.48
N ILE A 57 8.46 10.29 -1.54
CA ILE A 57 9.84 10.80 -1.50
C ILE A 57 9.87 12.22 -2.05
N PHE A 58 10.26 13.16 -1.19
CA PHE A 58 10.40 14.57 -1.51
C PHE A 58 11.88 14.95 -1.55
N ILE A 59 12.26 15.77 -2.52
CA ILE A 59 13.58 16.40 -2.56
C ILE A 59 13.40 17.90 -2.71
N THR A 60 14.12 18.64 -1.87
CA THR A 60 14.23 20.10 -1.94
C THR A 60 15.67 20.44 -2.27
N THR A 61 15.87 21.21 -3.33
CA THR A 61 17.21 21.65 -3.75
C THR A 61 17.48 23.08 -3.28
N LYS A 62 18.72 23.33 -2.85
CA LYS A 62 19.20 24.67 -2.51
C LYS A 62 20.54 24.92 -3.20
N ILE A 63 20.61 25.94 -4.05
CA ILE A 63 21.84 26.38 -4.70
C ILE A 63 22.66 27.15 -3.67
N MET A 64 23.91 26.72 -3.48
CA MET A 64 24.89 27.46 -2.70
C MET A 64 25.85 28.17 -3.65
N PRO A 65 25.84 29.52 -3.71
CA PRO A 65 26.87 30.26 -4.42
C PRO A 65 28.22 30.09 -3.69
N ASN A 66 29.30 29.88 -4.45
CA ASN A 66 30.65 29.87 -3.91
C ASN A 66 31.07 31.32 -3.61
N SER A 67 31.38 31.61 -2.35
CA SER A 67 31.96 32.87 -1.90
C SER A 67 33.42 33.03 -2.30
#